data_AF-A0A973IZR9-F1
#
_entry.id   AF-A0A973IZR9-F1
#
_cell.length_a   1.000
_cell.length_b   1.000
_cell.length_c   1.000
_cell.angle_alpha   90.00
_cell.angle_beta   90.00
_cell.angle_gamma   90.00
#
_symmetry.space_group_name_H-M   'P 1'
#
loop_
_entity.id
_entity.type
_entity.pdbx_description
1 polymer ?
#
loop_
_entity_poly.entity_id
_entity_poly.type
_entity_poly.pdbx_seq_one_letter_code
_entity_poly.pdbx_strand_id
1 'polypeptide(L)' 'MKVLRTEIEKNRAFWAKIAKANGWYVEPFYVQVWIDKTGSVTDSVSHIGLTKDIVVEE' A
#
# COMPACT_ATOMS: atom_id res chain seq x y z
N MET A 1 -10.39 2.08 14.90
CA MET A 1 -9.05 2.63 14.64
C MET A 1 -9.05 3.26 13.24
N LYS A 2 -8.42 4.40 13.00
CA LYS A 2 -8.46 5.07 11.69
C LYS A 2 -7.06 5.14 11.10
N VAL A 3 -6.77 4.30 10.11
CA VAL A 3 -5.57 4.46 9.29
C VAL A 3 -5.64 5.82 8.62
N LEU A 4 -4.58 6.60 8.77
CA LEU A 4 -4.48 7.87 8.09
C LEU A 4 -4.39 7.58 6.59
N ARG A 5 -5.37 8.06 5.81
CA ARG A 5 -5.38 7.96 4.34
C ARG A 5 -4.03 8.40 3.75
N THR A 6 -3.40 9.40 4.37
CA THR A 6 -2.06 9.90 3.99
C THR A 6 -0.96 8.85 4.06
N GLU A 7 -1.03 7.89 5.00
CA GLU A 7 -0.03 6.81 5.10
C GLU A 7 -0.20 5.78 3.98
N ILE A 8 -1.44 5.43 3.64
CA ILE A 8 -1.72 4.55 2.49
C ILE A 8 -1.21 5.20 1.20
N GLU A 9 -1.48 6.50 0.99
CA GLU A 9 -1.02 7.23 -0.21
C GLU A 9 0.52 7.28 -0.29
N LYS A 10 1.23 7.46 0.83
CA LYS A 10 2.71 7.43 0.86
C LYS A 10 3.25 6.06 0.43
N ASN A 11 2.71 4.98 0.99
CA ASN A 11 3.12 3.62 0.64
C ASN A 11 2.76 3.28 -0.82
N ARG A 12 1.60 3.73 -1.30
CA ARG A 12 1.19 3.59 -2.70
C ARG A 12 2.16 4.31 -3.64
N ALA A 13 2.56 5.54 -3.33
CA ALA A 13 3.53 6.29 -4.14
C ALA A 13 4.91 5.62 -4.18
N PHE A 14 5.37 5.08 -3.05
CA PHE A 14 6.61 4.31 -2.96
C PHE A 14 6.58 3.08 -3.87
N TRP A 15 5.55 2.23 -3.72
CA TRP A 15 5.40 1.02 -4.52
C TRP A 15 5.13 1.29 -5.99
N ALA A 16 4.39 2.36 -6.32
CA ALA A 16 4.17 2.79 -7.71
C ALA A 16 5.50 3.14 -8.39
N LYS A 17 6.45 3.77 -7.69
CA LYS A 17 7.79 4.06 -8.21
C LYS A 17 8.54 2.76 -8.53
N ILE A 18 8.49 1.78 -7.64
CA ILE A 18 9.12 0.46 -7.85
C ILE A 18 8.46 -0.26 -9.03
N ALA A 19 7.14 -0.25 -9.11
CA ALA A 19 6.38 -0.88 -10.18
C ALA A 19 6.70 -0.31 -11.55
N LYS A 20 6.82 1.02 -11.65
CA LYS A 20 7.23 1.72 -12.88
C LYS A 20 8.64 1.33 -13.29
N ALA A 21 9.57 1.26 -12.33
CA ALA A 21 10.96 0.87 -12.60
C ALA A 21 11.09 -0.59 -13.07
N ASN A 22 10.16 -1.46 -12.71
CA ASN A 22 10.18 -2.89 -13.00
C ASN A 22 9.14 -3.34 -14.04
N GLY A 23 8.44 -2.41 -14.70
CA GLY A 23 7.55 -2.71 -15.82
C GLY A 23 6.22 -3.38 -15.47
N TRP A 24 5.76 -3.34 -14.22
CA TRP A 24 4.50 -3.96 -13.78
C TRP A 24 3.48 -2.97 -13.22
N TYR A 25 3.71 -1.66 -13.37
CA TYR A 25 2.73 -0.64 -12.97
C TYR A 25 1.45 -0.71 -13.81
N VAL A 26 0.30 -0.74 -13.13
CA VAL A 26 -1.04 -0.70 -13.73
C VAL A 26 -1.93 0.29 -12.97
N GLU A 27 -2.94 0.84 -13.66
CA GLU A 27 -3.93 1.72 -13.04
C GLU A 27 -5.32 1.06 -12.99
N PRO A 28 -6.04 1.17 -11.85
CA PRO A 28 -5.61 1.78 -10.60
C PRO A 28 -4.50 0.99 -9.88
N PHE A 29 -3.64 1.68 -9.12
CA PHE A 29 -2.53 1.06 -8.39
C PHE A 29 -2.87 0.88 -6.92
N TYR A 30 -2.66 -0.33 -6.40
CA TYR A 30 -3.10 -0.72 -5.06
C TYR A 30 -1.92 -1.17 -4.18
N VAL A 31 -2.12 -1.04 -2.87
CA VAL A 31 -1.14 -1.45 -1.86
C VAL A 31 -1.83 -2.22 -0.74
N GLN A 32 -1.13 -3.20 -0.17
CA GLN A 32 -1.48 -3.80 1.10
C GLN A 32 -0.61 -3.17 2.20
N VAL A 33 -1.23 -2.78 3.31
CA VAL A 33 -0.54 -2.26 4.50
C VAL A 33 -0.91 -3.07 5.73
N TRP A 34 0.07 -3.28 6.60
CA TRP A 34 -0.13 -3.78 7.95
C TRP A 34 -0.09 -2.62 8.93
N ILE A 35 -0.97 -2.64 9.93
CA ILE A 35 -1.07 -1.57 10.92
C ILE A 35 -1.03 -2.11 12.34
N ASP A 36 -0.42 -1.34 13.24
CA ASP A 36 -0.46 -1.61 14.67
C ASP A 36 -1.76 -1.11 15.33
N LYS A 37 -1.89 -1.33 16.64
CA LYS A 37 -3.01 -0.89 17.49
C LYS A 37 -3.20 0.63 17.59
N THR A 38 -2.24 1.41 17.11
CA THR A 38 -2.32 2.88 17.05
C THR A 38 -2.79 3.37 15.68
N GLY A 39 -2.84 2.47 14.68
CA GLY A 39 -3.19 2.77 13.30
C GLY A 39 -1.99 3.21 12.47
N SER A 40 -0.77 2.99 12.98
CA SER A 40 0.49 3.28 12.29
C SER A 40 0.85 2.12 11.37
N VAL A 41 1.32 2.42 10.16
CA VAL A 41 1.74 1.38 9.21
C VAL A 41 3.05 0.76 9.68
N THR A 42 3.05 -0.55 9.90
CA THR A 42 4.22 -1.33 10.31
C THR A 42 4.95 -1.91 9.10
N ASP A 43 4.21 -2.29 8.04
CA ASP A 43 4.76 -2.81 6.79
C ASP A 43 3.82 -2.54 5.59
N SER A 44 4.34 -2.65 4.36
CA SER A 44 3.53 -2.57 3.14
C SER A 44 4.09 -3.38 1.97
N VAL A 45 3.20 -3.85 1.10
CA VAL A 45 3.58 -4.56 -0.12
C VAL A 45 2.67 -4.19 -1.29
N SER A 46 3.19 -4.28 -2.51
CA SER A 46 2.38 -4.23 -3.73
C SER A 46 2.87 -5.24 -4.76
N HIS A 47 1.94 -5.78 -5.55
CA HIS A 47 2.20 -6.67 -6.67
C HIS A 47 1.10 -6.55 -7.73
N ILE A 48 1.37 -7.02 -8.95
CA ILE A 48 0.48 -6.90 -10.13
C ILE A 48 -0.92 -7.53 -9.95
N GLY A 49 -1.11 -8.37 -8.94
CA GLY A 49 -2.37 -9.10 -8.69
C GLY A 49 -3.32 -8.40 -7.71
N LEU A 50 -2.94 -7.26 -7.12
CA LEU A 50 -3.82 -6.52 -6.23
C LEU A 50 -4.94 -5.84 -7.02
N THR A 51 -6.18 -5.96 -6.52
CA THR A 51 -7.39 -5.39 -7.14
C THR A 51 -8.06 -4.32 -6.28
N LYS A 52 -7.55 -4.09 -5.07
CA LYS A 52 -7.99 -3.07 -4.11
C LYS A 52 -6.90 -2.84 -3.08
N ASP A 53 -6.96 -1.71 -2.38
CA ASP A 53 -6.13 -1.55 -1.17
C ASP A 53 -6.56 -2.56 -0.10
N ILE A 54 -5.60 -3.10 0.62
CA ILE A 54 -5.81 -4.06 1.70
C ILE A 54 -5.20 -3.47 2.97
N VAL A 55 -5.95 -3.49 4.06
CA VAL A 55 -5.47 -3.06 5.38
C VAL A 55 -5.59 -4.25 6.32
N VAL A 56 -4.47 -4.67 6.91
CA VAL A 56 -4.38 -5.79 7.85
C VAL A 56 -3.99 -5.25 9.22
N GLU A 57 -4.72 -5.67 10.27
CA GLU A 57 -4.39 -5.32 11.65
C GLU A 57 -3.45 -6.37 12.26
N GLU A 58 -2.42 -5.92 13.00
CA GLU A 58 -1.48 -6.74 13.77
C GLU A 58 -1.69 -6.66 15.30
#